data_AF-A0A1C2DDA9-F1
#
_entry.id   AF-A0A1C2DDA9-F1
#
_cell.length_a   1.000
_cell.length_b   1.000
_cell.length_c   1.000
_cell.angle_alpha   90.00
_cell.angle_beta   90.00
_cell.angle_gamma   90.00
#
_symmetry.space_group_name_H-M   'P 1'
#
loop_
_entity.id
_entity.type
_entity.pdbx_description
1 polymer ?
#
loop_
_entity_poly.entity_id
_entity_poly.type
_entity_poly.pdbx_seq_one_letter_code
_entity_poly.pdbx_strand_id
1 'polypeptide(L)'
;MELAFKEYLRLIHPAFVLESIDKPGKTVGINLALSRIKDPTIGNISISDVDHLKIRSAINLRNELVHYEFDHGIEATEAKFSEIFAFVIFFYREHLDLTPPDFIDEDDLQKILQRVKARAEMLQKARIYAKSNEGEVWLCPECNEDTFIVAEEQCCFCQRRELVSDCESCGQMVFACDVIETDSFLEWDYDEGRMTLIERYDLPATCCPECSSGITAKIEDFRRAQYYEDLAKESRR
;
A
#
# COMPACT_ATOMS: atom_id res chain seq x y z
N MET A 1 -13.01 3.85 -12.34
CA MET A 1 -11.55 3.99 -12.44
C MET A 1 -10.96 3.19 -13.60
N GLU A 2 -11.00 1.85 -13.61
CA GLU A 2 -10.34 1.07 -14.69
C GLU A 2 -10.76 1.49 -16.11
N LEU A 3 -12.07 1.66 -16.35
CA LEU A 3 -12.58 2.12 -17.64
C LEU A 3 -12.09 3.52 -18.02
N ALA A 4 -11.94 4.42 -17.05
CA ALA A 4 -11.43 5.77 -17.26
C ALA A 4 -9.99 5.75 -17.78
N PHE A 5 -9.14 4.93 -17.14
CA PHE A 5 -7.75 4.77 -17.54
C PHE A 5 -7.63 4.12 -18.91
N LYS A 6 -8.45 3.10 -19.19
CA LYS A 6 -8.52 2.47 -20.51
C LYS A 6 -8.94 3.46 -21.59
N GLU A 7 -9.94 4.28 -21.32
CA GLU A 7 -10.40 5.28 -22.27
C GLU A 7 -9.32 6.32 -22.57
N TYR A 8 -8.63 6.81 -21.54
CA TYR A 8 -7.50 7.70 -21.73
C TYR A 8 -6.39 7.06 -22.58
N LEU A 9 -6.00 5.81 -22.29
CA LEU A 9 -5.03 5.06 -23.08
C LEU A 9 -5.50 4.86 -24.53
N ARG A 10 -6.80 4.63 -24.75
CA ARG A 10 -7.40 4.49 -26.07
C ARG A 10 -7.28 5.78 -26.89
N LEU A 11 -7.44 6.94 -26.26
CA LEU A 11 -7.28 8.24 -26.91
C LEU A 11 -5.85 8.47 -27.39
N ILE A 12 -4.86 7.96 -26.66
CA ILE A 12 -3.45 8.01 -27.06
C ILE A 12 -3.20 7.01 -28.20
N HIS A 13 -3.48 5.73 -27.97
CA HIS A 13 -3.40 4.69 -28.99
C HIS A 13 -4.21 3.44 -28.59
N PRO A 14 -5.07 2.88 -29.47
CA PRO A 14 -5.93 1.73 -29.15
C PRO A 14 -5.19 0.50 -28.59
N ALA A 15 -3.96 0.25 -29.06
CA ALA A 15 -3.15 -0.89 -28.60
C ALA A 15 -2.75 -0.79 -27.11
N PHE A 16 -2.71 0.41 -26.52
CA PHE A 16 -2.37 0.58 -25.11
C PHE A 16 -3.44 0.07 -24.15
N VAL A 17 -4.62 -0.29 -24.65
CA VAL A 17 -5.65 -0.96 -23.87
C VAL A 17 -5.42 -2.47 -23.78
N LEU A 18 -4.57 -3.05 -24.62
CA LEU A 18 -4.31 -4.49 -24.69
C LEU A 18 -3.20 -4.93 -23.73
N GLU A 19 -3.36 -6.07 -23.06
CA GLU A 19 -2.27 -6.64 -22.25
C GLU A 19 -1.08 -7.01 -23.14
N SER A 20 -1.35 -7.61 -24.31
CA SER A 20 -0.36 -8.01 -25.30
C SER A 20 -0.86 -7.64 -26.70
N ILE A 21 0.00 -6.99 -27.49
CA ILE A 21 -0.29 -6.63 -28.88
C ILE A 21 -0.35 -7.89 -29.74
N ASP A 22 0.51 -8.87 -29.47
CA ASP A 22 0.59 -10.14 -30.20
C ASP A 22 -0.61 -11.05 -29.92
N LYS A 23 -1.27 -10.88 -28.76
CA LYS A 23 -2.43 -11.68 -28.33
C LYS A 23 -3.58 -10.76 -27.88
N PRO A 24 -4.32 -10.14 -28.81
CA PRO A 24 -5.29 -9.07 -28.52
C PRO A 24 -6.60 -9.54 -27.84
N GLY A 25 -6.61 -10.65 -27.10
CA GLY A 25 -7.80 -11.19 -26.44
C GLY A 25 -8.09 -10.63 -25.04
N LYS A 26 -7.13 -9.90 -24.44
CA LYS A 26 -7.24 -9.37 -23.07
C LYS A 26 -6.89 -7.90 -23.01
N THR A 27 -7.70 -7.15 -22.28
CA THR A 27 -7.45 -5.73 -21.97
C THR A 27 -6.74 -5.60 -20.64
N VAL A 28 -5.92 -4.56 -20.48
CA VAL A 28 -5.19 -4.27 -19.24
C VAL A 28 -6.09 -4.23 -18.02
N GLY A 29 -5.66 -4.76 -16.88
CA GLY A 29 -6.31 -4.51 -15.60
C GLY A 29 -6.00 -3.12 -15.03
N ILE A 30 -6.69 -2.71 -13.96
CA ILE A 30 -6.51 -1.39 -13.33
C ILE A 30 -5.06 -1.03 -12.97
N ASN A 31 -4.27 -1.98 -12.45
CA ASN A 31 -2.87 -1.75 -12.07
C ASN A 31 -1.96 -1.50 -13.27
N LEU A 32 -2.13 -2.29 -14.34
CA LEU A 32 -1.37 -2.14 -15.58
C LEU A 32 -1.81 -0.89 -16.35
N ALA A 33 -3.09 -0.52 -16.27
CA ALA A 33 -3.57 0.75 -16.81
C ALA A 33 -2.93 1.93 -16.06
N LEU A 34 -2.89 1.89 -14.72
CA LEU A 34 -2.28 2.92 -13.88
C LEU A 34 -0.78 3.08 -14.17
N SER A 35 -0.03 1.98 -14.33
CA SER A 35 1.39 2.08 -14.67
C SER A 35 1.62 2.71 -16.05
N ARG A 36 0.79 2.37 -17.04
CA ARG A 36 0.88 2.93 -18.40
C ARG A 36 0.51 4.42 -18.46
N ILE A 37 -0.51 4.87 -17.71
CA ILE A 37 -0.85 6.31 -17.72
C ILE A 37 0.22 7.17 -17.05
N LYS A 38 0.96 6.62 -16.07
CA LYS A 38 2.10 7.29 -15.43
C LYS A 38 3.36 7.27 -16.28
N ASP A 39 3.51 6.29 -17.17
CA ASP A 39 4.72 6.14 -17.97
C ASP A 39 4.92 7.38 -18.87
N PRO A 40 6.07 8.08 -18.78
CA PRO A 40 6.35 9.29 -19.57
C PRO A 40 6.35 9.05 -21.08
N THR A 41 6.54 7.82 -21.53
CA THR A 41 6.54 7.42 -22.94
C THR A 41 5.15 7.07 -23.47
N ILE A 42 4.17 6.88 -22.57
CA ILE A 42 2.80 6.49 -22.91
C ILE A 42 1.84 7.61 -22.52
N GLY A 43 1.47 7.70 -21.24
CA GLY A 43 0.45 8.64 -20.75
C GLY A 43 1.00 9.94 -20.19
N ASN A 44 2.21 9.92 -19.61
CA ASN A 44 2.86 11.09 -19.01
C ASN A 44 1.97 11.89 -18.05
N ILE A 45 1.06 11.23 -17.33
CA ILE A 45 0.28 11.86 -16.26
C ILE A 45 1.14 11.91 -15.00
N SER A 46 1.39 13.12 -14.50
CA SER A 46 2.05 13.33 -13.22
C SER A 46 1.06 13.04 -12.07
N ILE A 47 1.24 11.91 -11.39
CA ILE A 47 0.47 11.54 -10.20
C ILE A 47 1.42 11.62 -8.99
N SER A 48 1.04 12.38 -7.96
CA SER A 48 1.83 12.47 -6.72
C SER A 48 1.90 11.13 -6.00
N ASP A 49 2.92 10.91 -5.16
CA ASP A 49 3.04 9.66 -4.39
C ASP A 49 1.86 9.46 -3.43
N VAL A 50 1.33 10.55 -2.89
CA VAL A 50 0.13 10.55 -2.03
C VAL A 50 -1.10 10.12 -2.81
N ASP A 51 -1.32 10.68 -4.01
CA ASP A 51 -2.44 10.28 -4.86
C ASP A 51 -2.29 8.84 -5.34
N HIS A 52 -1.06 8.39 -5.59
CA HIS A 52 -0.77 7.01 -5.94
C HIS A 52 -1.15 6.04 -4.81
N LEU A 53 -0.82 6.36 -3.56
CA LEU A 53 -1.24 5.59 -2.38
C LEU A 53 -2.76 5.57 -2.23
N LYS A 54 -3.43 6.71 -2.44
CA LYS A 54 -4.89 6.82 -2.40
C LYS A 54 -5.58 5.99 -3.47
N ILE A 55 -5.07 6.04 -4.71
CA ILE A 55 -5.55 5.21 -5.81
C ILE A 55 -5.34 3.72 -5.49
N ARG A 56 -4.19 3.34 -4.91
CA ARG A 56 -3.93 1.95 -4.52
C ARG A 56 -4.87 1.48 -3.41
N SER A 57 -5.06 2.30 -2.37
CA SER A 57 -6.01 2.03 -1.28
C SER A 57 -7.43 1.84 -1.82
N ALA A 58 -7.84 2.68 -2.77
CA ALA A 58 -9.13 2.57 -3.45
C ALA A 58 -9.30 1.30 -4.29
N ILE A 59 -8.24 0.86 -4.98
CA ILE A 59 -8.21 -0.40 -5.73
C ILE A 59 -8.39 -1.57 -4.77
N ASN A 60 -7.67 -1.56 -3.64
CA ASN A 60 -7.77 -2.60 -2.61
C ASN A 60 -9.18 -2.65 -2.02
N LEU A 61 -9.74 -1.51 -1.62
CA LEU A 61 -11.12 -1.42 -1.11
C LEU A 61 -12.14 -1.98 -2.12
N ARG A 62 -11.99 -1.64 -3.41
CA ARG A 62 -12.84 -2.19 -4.47
C ARG A 62 -12.72 -3.71 -4.55
N ASN A 63 -11.51 -4.26 -4.39
CA ASN A 63 -11.30 -5.71 -4.43
C ASN A 63 -11.90 -6.39 -3.20
N GLU A 64 -11.70 -5.83 -2.00
CA GLU A 64 -12.30 -6.31 -0.75
C GLU A 64 -13.83 -6.35 -0.83
N LEU A 65 -14.46 -5.29 -1.39
CA LEU A 65 -15.90 -5.26 -1.65
C LEU A 65 -16.36 -6.39 -2.57
N VAL A 66 -15.59 -6.67 -3.63
CA VAL A 66 -15.90 -7.73 -4.60
C VAL A 66 -15.72 -9.12 -3.98
N HIS A 67 -14.76 -9.26 -3.05
CA HIS A 67 -14.46 -10.51 -2.36
C HIS A 67 -15.25 -10.71 -1.06
N TYR A 68 -16.14 -9.79 -0.68
CA TYR A 68 -16.94 -9.81 0.56
C TYR A 68 -16.11 -9.89 1.86
N GLU A 69 -14.84 -9.50 1.82
CA GLU A 69 -13.95 -9.43 2.99
C GLU A 69 -14.05 -8.03 3.63
N PHE A 70 -15.26 -7.66 4.07
CA PHE A 70 -15.56 -6.29 4.48
C PHE A 70 -15.74 -6.16 6.00
N ASP A 71 -14.72 -5.65 6.70
CA ASP A 71 -14.77 -5.34 8.14
C ASP A 71 -14.49 -3.84 8.43
N HIS A 72 -14.90 -2.97 7.50
CA HIS A 72 -14.73 -1.52 7.61
C HIS A 72 -15.99 -0.83 8.13
N GLY A 73 -15.82 0.19 8.97
CA GLY A 73 -16.91 1.07 9.39
C GLY A 73 -17.56 1.79 8.19
N ILE A 74 -18.88 1.96 8.23
CA ILE A 74 -19.68 2.58 7.16
C ILE A 74 -19.16 4.00 6.82
N GLU A 75 -18.87 4.80 7.83
CA GLU A 75 -18.40 6.19 7.65
C GLU A 75 -17.03 6.27 6.96
N ALA A 76 -16.08 5.41 7.36
CA ALA A 76 -14.77 5.33 6.73
C ALA A 76 -14.86 4.87 5.27
N THR A 77 -15.76 3.92 5.00
CA THR A 77 -16.03 3.42 3.64
C THR A 77 -16.61 4.52 2.76
N GLU A 78 -17.61 5.22 3.26
CA GLU A 78 -18.26 6.34 2.57
C GLU A 78 -17.29 7.50 2.26
N ALA A 79 -16.38 7.81 3.18
CA ALA A 79 -15.33 8.80 2.98
C ALA A 79 -14.34 8.36 1.87
N LYS A 80 -13.89 7.10 1.91
CA LYS A 80 -13.03 6.51 0.87
C LYS A 80 -13.72 6.55 -0.50
N PHE A 81 -15.00 6.20 -0.59
CA PHE A 81 -15.77 6.29 -1.84
C PHE A 81 -15.86 7.73 -2.37
N SER A 82 -16.13 8.70 -1.49
CA SER A 82 -16.23 10.10 -1.90
C SER A 82 -14.92 10.61 -2.50
N GLU A 83 -13.78 10.18 -1.95
CA GLU A 83 -12.45 10.51 -2.47
C GLU A 83 -12.18 9.85 -3.83
N ILE A 84 -12.59 8.59 -4.01
CA ILE A 84 -12.50 7.89 -5.31
C ILE A 84 -13.34 8.58 -6.37
N PHE A 85 -14.59 8.91 -6.06
CA PHE A 85 -15.47 9.58 -7.00
C PHE A 85 -14.95 10.97 -7.34
N ALA A 86 -14.45 11.73 -6.36
CA ALA A 86 -13.79 13.00 -6.63
C ALA A 86 -12.63 12.83 -7.62
N PHE A 87 -11.73 11.88 -7.37
CA PHE A 87 -10.63 11.58 -8.29
C PHE A 87 -11.13 11.23 -9.71
N VAL A 88 -12.14 10.37 -9.83
CA VAL A 88 -12.71 10.00 -11.14
C VAL A 88 -13.31 11.20 -11.86
N ILE A 89 -14.05 12.05 -11.14
CA ILE A 89 -14.66 13.26 -11.70
C ILE A 89 -13.58 14.23 -12.19
N PHE A 90 -12.53 14.47 -11.40
CA PHE A 90 -11.40 15.30 -11.81
C PHE A 90 -10.68 14.69 -13.02
N PHE A 91 -10.41 13.38 -13.00
CA PHE A 91 -9.75 12.68 -14.10
C PHE A 91 -10.54 12.80 -15.40
N TYR A 92 -11.85 12.59 -15.36
CA TYR A 92 -12.72 12.72 -16.53
C TYR A 92 -12.73 14.13 -17.10
N ARG A 93 -12.79 15.14 -16.23
CA ARG A 93 -12.76 16.53 -16.66
C ARG A 93 -11.41 16.93 -17.25
N GLU A 94 -10.30 16.51 -16.64
CA GLU A 94 -8.97 16.96 -17.02
C GLU A 94 -8.39 16.18 -18.21
N HIS A 95 -8.72 14.89 -18.33
CA HIS A 95 -8.07 14.01 -19.31
C HIS A 95 -9.02 13.46 -20.38
N LEU A 96 -10.34 13.48 -20.17
CA LEU A 96 -11.32 12.99 -21.15
C LEU A 96 -12.27 14.09 -21.67
N ASP A 97 -12.13 15.33 -21.21
CA ASP A 97 -13.00 16.46 -21.56
C ASP A 97 -14.50 16.19 -21.31
N LEU A 98 -14.79 15.38 -20.28
CA LEU A 98 -16.16 15.06 -19.85
C LEU A 98 -16.57 15.94 -18.68
N THR A 99 -17.79 16.48 -18.72
CA THR A 99 -18.33 17.28 -17.62
C THR A 99 -19.18 16.42 -16.69
N PRO A 100 -19.20 16.69 -15.37
CA PRO A 100 -19.98 15.88 -14.42
C PRO A 100 -21.45 15.61 -14.81
N PRO A 101 -22.20 16.58 -15.39
CA PRO A 101 -23.57 16.35 -15.83
C PRO A 101 -23.73 15.26 -16.90
N ASP A 102 -22.67 14.91 -17.63
CA ASP A 102 -22.71 13.89 -18.68
C ASP A 102 -22.81 12.46 -18.12
N PHE A 103 -22.50 12.25 -16.83
CA PHE A 103 -22.39 10.92 -16.25
C PHE A 103 -22.80 10.80 -14.77
N ILE A 104 -23.10 11.91 -14.08
CA ILE A 104 -23.60 11.93 -12.68
C ILE A 104 -24.73 12.96 -12.57
N ASP A 105 -25.82 12.57 -11.90
CA ASP A 105 -26.93 13.45 -11.57
C ASP A 105 -26.50 14.57 -10.60
N GLU A 106 -27.08 15.76 -10.76
CA GLU A 106 -26.68 16.97 -10.01
C GLU A 106 -26.78 16.77 -8.49
N ASP A 107 -27.83 16.10 -8.01
CA ASP A 107 -28.03 15.80 -6.59
C ASP A 107 -26.90 14.93 -6.01
N ASP A 108 -26.46 13.91 -6.76
CA ASP A 108 -25.40 13.01 -6.33
C ASP A 108 -24.03 13.68 -6.41
N LEU A 109 -23.80 14.48 -7.44
CA LEU A 109 -22.62 15.34 -7.53
C LEU A 109 -22.51 16.27 -6.32
N GLN A 110 -23.62 16.91 -5.94
CA GLN A 110 -23.65 17.82 -4.80
C GLN A 110 -23.34 17.09 -3.48
N LYS A 111 -23.88 15.90 -3.26
CA LYS A 111 -23.55 15.07 -2.09
C LYS A 111 -22.07 14.71 -2.05
N ILE A 112 -21.48 14.31 -3.17
CA ILE A 112 -20.04 14.00 -3.27
C ILE A 112 -19.22 15.25 -2.92
N LEU A 113 -19.52 16.40 -3.52
CA LEU A 113 -18.79 17.64 -3.26
C LEU A 113 -18.89 18.09 -1.80
N GLN A 114 -20.06 17.96 -1.16
CA GLN A 114 -20.23 18.26 0.26
C GLN A 114 -19.35 17.37 1.14
N ARG A 115 -19.30 16.07 0.85
CA ARG A 115 -18.48 15.10 1.60
C ARG A 115 -17.00 15.36 1.42
N VAL A 116 -16.56 15.64 0.19
CA VAL A 116 -15.16 16.00 -0.10
C VAL A 116 -14.76 17.27 0.65
N LYS A 117 -15.62 18.28 0.64
CA LYS A 117 -15.37 19.54 1.37
C LYS A 117 -15.30 19.32 2.88
N ALA A 118 -16.26 18.57 3.45
CA ALA A 118 -16.25 18.24 4.87
C ALA A 118 -14.98 17.47 5.27
N ARG A 119 -14.57 16.48 4.46
CA ARG A 119 -13.32 15.74 4.65
C ARG A 119 -12.11 16.68 4.64
N ALA A 120 -12.03 17.61 3.68
CA ALA A 120 -10.93 18.57 3.58
C ALA A 120 -10.84 19.48 4.81
N GLU A 121 -11.98 19.98 5.29
CA GLU A 121 -12.05 20.81 6.51
C GLU A 121 -11.64 20.02 7.76
N MET A 122 -12.10 18.77 7.90
CA MET A 122 -11.71 17.90 9.02
C MET A 122 -10.21 17.56 8.97
N LEU A 123 -9.68 17.24 7.79
CA LEU A 123 -8.27 16.95 7.60
C LEU A 123 -7.39 18.17 7.94
N GLN A 124 -7.81 19.37 7.54
CA GLN A 124 -7.08 20.59 7.89
C GLN A 124 -7.02 20.79 9.41
N LYS A 125 -8.13 20.57 10.12
CA LYS A 125 -8.15 20.62 11.59
C LYS A 125 -7.26 19.56 12.21
N ALA A 126 -7.31 18.32 11.70
CA ALA A 126 -6.47 17.22 12.17
C ALA A 126 -4.97 17.51 11.97
N ARG A 127 -4.58 18.09 10.82
CA ARG A 127 -3.19 18.52 10.58
C ARG A 127 -2.73 19.63 11.53
N ILE A 128 -3.60 20.58 11.83
CA ILE A 128 -3.30 21.63 12.82
C ILE A 128 -3.10 21.00 14.20
N TYR A 129 -3.99 20.07 14.58
CA TYR A 129 -3.87 19.34 15.85
C TYR A 129 -2.59 18.52 15.92
N ALA A 130 -2.27 17.75 14.87
CA ALA A 130 -1.05 16.95 14.78
C ALA A 130 0.21 17.83 14.89
N LYS A 131 0.27 18.98 14.20
CA LYS A 131 1.39 19.93 14.29
C LYS A 131 1.51 20.62 15.65
N SER A 132 0.41 20.75 16.39
CA SER A 132 0.41 21.32 17.74
C SER A 132 0.85 20.33 18.81
N ASN A 133 0.89 19.04 18.48
CA ASN A 133 1.40 18.00 19.36
C ASN A 133 2.94 18.01 19.29
N GLU A 134 3.63 18.03 20.44
CA GLU A 134 5.11 18.05 20.51
C GLU A 134 5.75 16.69 20.20
N GLY A 135 4.96 15.71 19.75
CA GLY A 135 5.39 14.35 19.43
C GLY A 135 5.68 14.11 17.96
N GLU A 136 6.19 12.92 17.66
CA GLU A 136 6.41 12.47 16.29
C GLU A 136 5.07 12.16 15.61
N VAL A 137 4.91 12.66 14.39
CA VAL A 137 3.71 12.45 13.56
C VAL A 137 4.09 11.63 12.34
N TRP A 138 3.40 10.51 12.15
CA TRP A 138 3.61 9.59 11.04
C TRP A 138 2.46 9.65 10.04
N LEU A 139 2.73 9.08 8.86
CA LEU A 139 1.70 8.77 7.88
C LEU A 139 0.83 7.65 8.45
N CYS A 140 -0.47 7.88 8.57
CA CYS A 140 -1.39 6.84 9.03
C CYS A 140 -1.51 5.72 7.98
N PRO A 141 -1.34 4.44 8.35
CA PRO A 141 -1.40 3.31 7.40
C PRO A 141 -2.80 3.11 6.80
N GLU A 142 -3.84 3.59 7.48
CA GLU A 142 -5.23 3.45 7.05
C GLU A 142 -5.65 4.56 6.07
N CYS A 143 -5.47 5.82 6.45
CA CYS A 143 -5.96 6.96 5.67
C CYS A 143 -4.89 7.61 4.78
N ASN A 144 -3.63 7.22 4.92
CA ASN A 144 -2.48 7.80 4.21
C ASN A 144 -2.38 9.33 4.35
N GLU A 145 -2.71 9.86 5.52
CA GLU A 145 -2.55 11.27 5.85
C GLU A 145 -1.56 11.40 7.02
N ASP A 146 -0.83 12.51 7.08
CA ASP A 146 0.16 12.90 8.07
C ASP A 146 -0.49 13.31 9.40
N THR A 147 -1.24 12.38 9.99
CA THR A 147 -2.13 12.63 11.13
C THR A 147 -2.07 11.52 12.19
N PHE A 148 -1.10 10.61 12.11
CA PHE A 148 -0.88 9.59 13.13
C PHE A 148 0.05 10.12 14.21
N ILE A 149 -0.40 10.20 15.46
CA ILE A 149 0.41 10.72 16.58
C ILE A 149 1.02 9.53 17.31
N VAL A 150 2.34 9.37 17.21
CA VAL A 150 3.08 8.20 17.73
C VAL A 150 2.88 8.04 19.24
N ALA A 151 2.94 9.14 19.99
CA ALA A 151 2.77 9.13 21.44
C ALA A 151 1.35 8.74 21.90
N GLU A 152 0.34 8.95 21.06
CA GLU A 152 -1.07 8.59 21.33
C GLU A 152 -1.43 7.22 20.72
N GLU A 153 -0.54 6.61 19.93
CA GLU A 153 -0.79 5.37 19.16
C GLU A 153 -2.10 5.43 18.35
N GLN A 154 -2.45 6.63 17.87
CA GLN A 154 -3.75 6.90 17.28
C GLN A 154 -3.68 7.99 16.20
N CYS A 155 -4.43 7.77 15.11
CA CYS A 155 -4.67 8.78 14.09
C CYS A 155 -5.74 9.77 14.55
N CYS A 156 -5.39 11.05 14.62
CA CYS A 156 -6.33 12.11 15.01
C CYS A 156 -7.37 12.44 13.92
N PHE A 157 -7.19 11.93 12.70
CA PHE A 157 -8.12 12.09 11.59
C PHE A 157 -9.10 10.92 11.47
N CYS A 158 -8.60 9.72 11.14
CA CYS A 158 -9.46 8.55 10.92
C CYS A 158 -9.72 7.72 12.18
N GLN A 159 -9.16 8.09 13.34
CA GLN A 159 -9.32 7.41 14.62
C GLN A 159 -8.78 5.96 14.66
N ARG A 160 -8.03 5.54 13.63
CA ARG A 160 -7.29 4.27 13.63
C ARG A 160 -6.32 4.25 14.80
N ARG A 161 -6.40 3.20 15.62
CA ARG A 161 -5.39 2.85 16.63
C ARG A 161 -4.44 1.82 16.06
N GLU A 162 -3.16 1.99 16.36
CA GLU A 162 -2.11 1.08 15.93
C GLU A 162 -0.99 1.14 16.96
N LEU A 163 -0.52 -0.02 17.42
CA LEU A 163 0.56 -0.06 18.40
C LEU A 163 1.89 0.30 17.74
N VAL A 164 2.77 0.94 18.49
CA VAL A 164 4.12 1.26 18.06
C VAL A 164 5.09 0.43 18.90
N SER A 165 6.05 -0.22 18.24
CA SER A 165 7.02 -1.11 18.87
C SER A 165 8.43 -0.75 18.42
N ASP A 166 9.41 -1.04 19.26
CA ASP A 166 10.82 -0.86 18.91
C ASP A 166 11.33 -2.08 18.13
N CYS A 167 12.01 -1.85 17.03
CA CYS A 167 12.71 -2.89 16.28
C CYS A 167 13.85 -3.47 17.13
N GLU A 168 13.87 -4.77 17.40
CA GLU A 168 14.94 -5.42 18.16
C GLU A 168 16.31 -5.34 17.45
N SER A 169 16.34 -5.17 16.12
CA SER A 169 17.59 -5.10 15.35
C SER A 169 18.23 -3.70 15.31
N CYS A 170 17.45 -2.62 15.24
CA CYS A 170 17.98 -1.26 15.09
C CYS A 170 17.52 -0.28 16.18
N GLY A 171 16.55 -0.65 17.02
CA GLY A 171 15.99 0.19 18.07
C GLY A 171 15.10 1.33 17.57
N GLN A 172 14.76 1.38 16.27
CA GLN A 172 13.84 2.36 15.75
C GLN A 172 12.39 1.94 15.99
N MET A 173 11.53 2.92 16.25
CA MET A 173 10.09 2.72 16.37
C MET A 173 9.51 2.33 15.01
N VAL A 174 8.59 1.37 15.00
CA VAL A 174 7.87 0.87 13.83
C VAL A 174 6.43 0.52 14.23
N PHE A 175 5.49 0.53 13.29
CA PHE A 175 4.16 -0.01 13.55
C PHE A 175 4.26 -1.50 13.91
N ALA A 176 3.54 -1.93 14.93
CA ALA A 176 3.55 -3.32 15.38
C ALA A 176 3.12 -4.29 14.27
N CYS A 177 2.22 -3.87 13.38
CA CYS A 177 1.79 -4.66 12.22
C CYS A 177 2.87 -4.83 11.13
N ASP A 178 3.88 -3.95 11.10
CA ASP A 178 5.00 -4.01 10.16
C ASP A 178 6.22 -4.75 10.75
N VAL A 179 6.15 -5.18 12.01
CA VAL A 179 7.19 -5.99 12.65
C VAL A 179 7.21 -7.37 12.00
N ILE A 180 8.39 -7.80 11.56
CA ILE A 180 8.61 -9.08 10.89
C ILE A 180 9.28 -10.04 11.85
N GLU A 181 8.70 -11.21 12.05
CA GLU A 181 9.32 -12.32 12.78
C GLU A 181 10.50 -12.87 11.99
N THR A 182 11.69 -12.93 12.59
CA THR A 182 12.90 -13.38 11.89
C THR A 182 12.87 -14.86 11.54
N ASP A 183 12.09 -15.65 12.27
CA ASP A 183 11.89 -17.08 12.03
C ASP A 183 11.25 -17.36 10.65
N SER A 184 10.57 -16.35 10.08
CA SER A 184 10.03 -16.41 8.71
C SER A 184 11.13 -16.53 7.64
N PHE A 185 12.37 -16.16 7.96
CA PHE A 185 13.53 -16.27 7.06
C PHE A 185 14.30 -17.59 7.22
N LEU A 186 13.98 -18.39 8.24
CA LEU A 186 14.72 -19.60 8.56
C LEU A 186 14.13 -20.82 7.83
N GLU A 187 14.97 -21.85 7.65
CA GLU A 187 14.54 -23.10 7.06
C GLU A 187 14.00 -24.06 8.12
N TRP A 188 12.87 -24.66 7.80
CA TRP A 188 12.17 -25.61 8.64
C TRP A 188 12.17 -26.97 7.94
N ASP A 189 12.58 -28.01 8.66
CA ASP A 189 12.45 -29.39 8.21
C ASP A 189 11.14 -29.99 8.74
N TYR A 190 10.59 -30.92 7.98
CA TYR A 190 9.39 -31.65 8.34
C TYR A 190 9.73 -33.12 8.50
N ASP A 191 9.80 -33.57 9.75
CA ASP A 191 10.08 -34.96 10.09
C ASP A 191 8.95 -35.55 10.94
N GLU A 192 8.44 -36.71 10.52
CA GLU A 192 7.39 -37.50 11.18
C GLU A 192 6.19 -36.70 11.72
N GLY A 193 5.68 -35.73 10.96
CA GLY A 193 4.51 -34.95 11.38
C GLY A 193 4.83 -33.73 12.25
N ARG A 194 6.11 -33.41 12.45
CA ARG A 194 6.58 -32.29 13.28
C ARG A 194 7.42 -31.35 12.44
N MET A 195 7.18 -30.05 12.61
CA MET A 195 8.09 -29.02 12.09
C MET A 195 9.23 -28.81 13.09
N THR A 196 10.45 -28.95 12.61
CA THR A 196 11.67 -28.70 13.37
C THR A 196 12.50 -27.66 12.65
N LEU A 197 12.82 -26.57 13.34
CA LEU A 197 13.73 -25.55 12.84
C LEU A 197 15.12 -26.16 12.66
N ILE A 198 15.71 -26.03 11.46
CA ILE A 198 16.97 -26.69 11.11
C ILE A 198 18.13 -26.09 11.91
N GLU A 199 18.21 -24.76 11.97
CA GLU A 199 19.22 -24.04 12.73
C GLU A 199 18.65 -22.80 13.40
N ARG A 200 19.07 -22.56 14.65
CA ARG A 200 18.84 -21.31 15.37
C ARG A 200 20.10 -20.46 15.28
N TYR A 201 20.04 -19.38 14.53
CA TYR A 201 21.06 -18.33 14.59
C TYR A 201 20.72 -17.38 15.76
N ASP A 202 21.75 -16.81 16.39
CA ASP A 202 21.59 -15.81 17.47
C ASP A 202 21.20 -14.45 16.86
N LEU A 203 19.97 -14.40 16.34
CA LEU A 203 19.36 -13.24 15.71
C LEU A 203 18.27 -12.66 16.63
N PRO A 204 17.99 -11.35 16.56
CA PRO A 204 16.82 -10.78 17.22
C PRO A 204 15.56 -11.52 16.76
N ALA A 205 14.55 -11.67 17.61
CA ALA A 205 13.34 -12.42 17.29
C ALA A 205 12.46 -11.70 16.26
N THR A 206 12.56 -10.38 16.25
CA THR A 206 11.78 -9.52 15.36
C THR A 206 12.65 -8.43 14.71
N CYS A 207 12.22 -7.92 13.56
CA CYS A 207 12.89 -6.82 12.89
C CYS A 207 11.91 -5.95 12.11
N CYS A 208 12.28 -4.70 11.86
CA CYS A 208 11.51 -3.82 10.98
C CYS A 208 11.76 -4.15 9.49
N PRO A 209 10.90 -3.67 8.57
CA PRO A 209 11.05 -3.92 7.13
C PRO A 209 12.41 -3.49 6.57
N GLU A 210 13.00 -2.40 7.09
CA GLU A 210 14.31 -1.93 6.64
C GLU A 210 15.45 -2.88 7.04
N CYS A 211 15.35 -3.51 8.21
CA CYS A 211 16.36 -4.45 8.70
C CYS A 211 16.24 -5.85 8.09
N SER A 212 15.09 -6.19 7.50
CA SER A 212 14.80 -7.52 6.94
C SER A 212 15.90 -8.01 5.99
N SER A 213 16.30 -7.17 5.03
CA SER A 213 17.35 -7.50 4.05
C SER A 213 18.71 -7.78 4.70
N GLY A 214 19.07 -7.04 5.75
CA GLY A 214 20.30 -7.26 6.50
C GLY A 214 20.26 -8.55 7.32
N ILE A 215 19.11 -8.92 7.87
CA ILE A 215 18.90 -10.20 8.56
C ILE A 215 19.02 -11.36 7.56
N THR A 216 18.37 -11.29 6.40
CA THR A 216 18.48 -12.31 5.35
C THR A 216 19.94 -12.52 4.90
N ALA A 217 20.67 -11.43 4.67
CA ALA A 217 22.08 -11.51 4.29
C ALA A 217 22.95 -12.20 5.35
N LYS A 218 22.73 -11.90 6.65
CA LYS A 218 23.43 -12.59 7.75
C LYS A 218 23.13 -14.08 7.77
N ILE A 219 21.88 -14.47 7.55
CA ILE A 219 21.47 -15.88 7.47
C ILE A 219 22.20 -16.59 6.33
N GLU A 220 22.27 -15.98 5.15
CA GLU A 220 23.02 -16.54 4.01
C GLU A 220 24.51 -16.68 4.29
N ASP A 221 25.12 -15.70 4.96
CA ASP A 221 26.53 -15.77 5.36
C ASP A 221 26.79 -16.90 6.36
N PHE A 222 25.89 -17.12 7.34
CA PHE A 222 26.00 -18.24 8.27
C PHE A 222 25.91 -19.59 7.54
N ARG A 223 24.93 -19.77 6.64
CA ARG A 223 24.78 -20.99 5.83
C ARG A 223 26.02 -21.26 4.99
N ARG A 224 26.57 -20.21 4.38
CA ARG A 224 27.78 -20.31 3.56
C ARG A 224 29.00 -20.71 4.40
N ALA A 225 29.14 -20.16 5.60
CA ALA A 225 30.21 -20.54 6.52
C ALA A 225 30.12 -22.01 6.93
N GLN A 226 28.92 -22.47 7.31
CA GLN A 226 28.66 -23.86 7.68
C GLN A 226 28.99 -24.83 6.53
N TYR A 227 28.55 -24.52 5.31
CA TYR A 227 28.87 -25.31 4.12
C TYR A 227 30.37 -25.48 3.89
N TYR A 228 31.15 -24.39 4.04
CA TYR A 228 32.61 -24.47 3.91
C TYR A 228 33.27 -25.27 5.04
N GLU A 229 32.76 -25.18 6.27
CA GLU A 229 33.24 -26.02 7.37
C GLU A 229 33.02 -27.51 7.10
N ASP A 230 31.87 -27.88 6.56
CA ASP A 230 31.54 -29.27 6.27
C ASP A 230 32.40 -29.84 5.14
N LEU A 231 32.60 -29.08 4.05
CA LEU A 231 33.57 -29.45 3.01
C LEU A 231 35.00 -29.62 3.56
N ALA A 232 35.40 -28.75 4.49
CA ALA A 232 36.71 -28.85 5.14
C ALA A 232 36.84 -30.09 6.05
N LYS A 233 35.73 -30.54 6.66
CA LYS A 233 35.69 -31.80 7.44
C LYS A 233 35.74 -33.03 6.54
N GLU A 234 35.05 -33.00 5.39
CA GLU A 234 35.04 -34.10 4.43
C GLU A 234 36.38 -34.30 3.75
N SER A 235 37.09 -33.21 3.39
CA SER A 235 38.43 -33.28 2.79
C SER A 235 39.54 -33.76 3.74
N ARG A 236 39.26 -33.85 5.04
CA ARG A 236 40.18 -34.37 6.07
C ARG A 236 39.90 -35.84 6.45
N ARG A 237 38.86 -36.46 5.90
CA ARG A 237 38.55 -37.88 6.05
C ARG A 237 39.11 -38.67 4.87
#